data_AF-A0A3D8US91-F1
#
_entry.id   AF-A0A3D8US91-F1
#
_cell.length_a   1.000
_cell.length_b   1.000
_cell.length_c   1.000
_cell.angle_alpha   90.00
_cell.angle_beta   90.00
_cell.angle_gamma   90.00
#
_symmetry.space_group_name_H-M   'P 1'
#
loop_
_entity.id
_entity.type
_entity.pdbx_description
1 polymer ?
#
loop_
_entity_poly.entity_id
_entity_poly.type
_entity_poly.pdbx_seq_one_letter_code
_entity_poly.pdbx_strand_id
1 'polypeptide(L)'
;MKKVTFLVLFLLVMLLLLVLGSFLYFSKEPQTKASEKSTKIGTLGDSSERSENSFTVKEPASSTEGEATINVSEGDENDRQLACLERFRSQSEWKEIEAILSSIYMNGEEAAGQGVYQQMPLEAVKSYADSGDKSAMLHYGSELMWKSAFGVHINPINRNPGESTEAMGERAKKHQPDLERFYEGVGYAYQAAVLGKLGATMEISSLSKGLLRKMVRTGQPKKSILEVFVQRQAYLNLMQKVHQNDEVLLAFFSSSDELQEDLDLLFQEVEIKPNKLAQIKAKIGQESKRLIEQWEKDRSRIGLTIYPELMPKRLAVFFGKMERECR
;
A
#
# COMPACT_ATOMS: atom_id res chain seq x y z
N MET A 1 -2.59 45.82 32.31
CA MET A 1 -2.35 46.03 30.87
C MET A 1 -0.94 45.67 30.39
N LYS A 2 0.15 46.10 31.06
CA LYS A 2 1.54 45.81 30.63
C LYS A 2 1.90 44.32 30.44
N LYS A 3 1.29 43.41 31.20
CA LYS A 3 1.53 41.95 31.10
C LYS A 3 0.90 41.32 29.86
N VAL A 4 -0.24 41.84 29.39
CA VAL A 4 -0.95 41.31 28.21
C VAL A 4 -0.24 41.74 26.93
N THR A 5 0.23 43.00 26.88
CA THR A 5 1.04 43.49 25.76
C THR A 5 2.37 42.74 25.62
N PHE A 6 2.98 42.32 26.74
CA PHE A 6 4.20 41.51 26.70
C PHE A 6 3.96 40.09 26.17
N LEU A 7 2.86 39.45 26.58
CA LEU A 7 2.50 38.12 26.09
C LEU A 7 2.21 38.11 24.58
N VAL A 8 1.49 39.12 24.09
CA VAL A 8 1.17 39.27 22.66
C VAL A 8 2.43 39.54 21.84
N LEU A 9 3.33 40.40 22.33
CA LEU A 9 4.61 40.67 21.66
C LEU A 9 5.50 39.41 21.62
N PHE A 10 5.55 38.65 22.71
CA PHE A 10 6.30 37.40 22.79
C PHE A 10 5.77 36.33 21.80
N LEU A 11 4.44 36.19 21.70
CA LEU A 11 3.80 35.29 20.73
C LEU A 11 4.07 35.71 19.28
N LEU A 12 4.05 37.02 18.99
CA LEU A 12 4.39 37.54 17.66
C LEU A 12 5.85 37.27 17.28
N VAL A 13 6.79 37.44 18.22
CA VAL A 13 8.21 37.14 17.98
C VAL A 13 8.45 35.65 17.78
N MET A 14 7.79 34.78 18.56
CA MET A 14 7.85 33.33 18.38
C MET A 14 7.30 32.90 17.01
N LEU A 15 6.17 33.49 16.58
CA LEU A 15 5.59 33.21 15.26
C LEU A 15 6.55 33.65 14.14
N LEU A 16 7.19 34.82 14.27
CA LEU A 16 8.15 35.32 13.30
C LEU A 16 9.40 34.41 13.21
N LEU A 17 9.91 33.93 14.35
CA LEU A 17 11.05 33.01 14.40
C LEU A 17 10.73 31.64 13.79
N LEU A 18 9.50 31.14 13.97
CA LEU A 18 9.06 29.89 13.33
C LEU A 18 8.98 30.01 11.81
N VAL A 19 8.51 31.15 11.30
CA VAL A 19 8.47 31.43 9.85
C VAL A 19 9.88 31.60 9.26
N LEU A 20 10.80 32.25 9.97
CA LEU A 20 12.20 32.37 9.56
C LEU A 20 12.92 31.01 9.58
N GLY A 21 12.66 30.18 10.59
CA GLY A 21 13.22 28.83 10.70
C GLY A 21 12.76 27.91 9.57
N SER A 22 11.47 27.95 9.21
CA SER A 22 10.95 27.16 8.10
C SER A 22 11.49 27.62 6.73
N PHE A 23 11.66 28.93 6.53
CA PHE A 23 12.25 29.46 5.29
C PHE A 23 13.71 29.02 5.12
N LEU A 24 14.52 29.04 6.19
CA LEU A 24 15.91 28.58 6.15
C LEU A 24 16.04 27.06 5.97
N TYR A 25 15.10 26.28 6.52
CA TYR A 25 15.08 24.83 6.35
C TYR A 25 14.75 24.43 4.91
N PHE A 26 13.82 25.13 4.26
CA PHE A 26 13.43 24.86 2.87
C PHE A 26 14.32 25.51 1.81
N SER A 27 15.19 26.46 2.16
CA SER A 27 16.12 27.10 1.21
C SER A 27 17.38 26.27 0.90
N LYS A 28 17.52 25.05 1.44
CA LYS A 28 18.57 24.11 1.05
C LYS A 28 18.04 23.11 0.02
N GLU A 29 18.00 23.52 -1.24
CA GLU A 29 17.93 22.57 -2.34
C GLU A 29 19.21 21.71 -2.39
N PRO A 30 19.10 20.39 -2.66
CA PRO A 30 20.26 19.57 -2.97
C PRO A 30 20.74 19.86 -4.39
N GLN A 31 21.97 20.34 -4.52
CA GLN A 31 22.67 20.42 -5.80
C GLN A 31 22.83 19.01 -6.38
N THR A 32 22.08 18.71 -7.43
CA THR A 32 22.33 17.61 -8.35
C THR A 32 23.65 17.87 -9.08
N LYS A 33 24.71 17.17 -8.68
CA LYS A 33 25.93 17.06 -9.50
C LYS A 33 25.63 16.12 -10.67
N ALA A 34 25.45 16.70 -11.84
CA ALA A 34 25.64 16.03 -13.11
C ALA A 34 27.08 15.48 -13.16
N SER A 35 27.21 14.16 -13.25
CA SER A 35 28.47 13.50 -13.56
C SER A 35 28.34 12.92 -14.97
N GLU A 36 28.84 13.68 -15.94
CA GLU A 36 29.19 13.16 -17.25
C GLU A 36 30.17 12.00 -17.08
N LYS A 37 29.82 10.81 -17.56
CA LYS A 37 30.84 9.87 -18.03
C LYS A 37 30.37 9.15 -19.28
N SER A 38 30.90 9.70 -20.38
CA SER A 38 31.05 9.14 -21.72
C SER A 38 31.09 7.61 -21.77
N THR A 39 30.23 7.10 -22.65
CA THR A 39 30.31 5.83 -23.35
C THR A 39 31.74 5.43 -23.71
N LYS A 40 32.16 4.23 -23.29
CA LYS A 40 33.05 3.37 -24.07
C LYS A 40 32.57 1.93 -23.96
N ILE A 41 32.20 1.40 -25.12
CA ILE A 41 31.88 0.01 -25.41
C ILE A 41 33.16 -0.82 -25.30
N GLY A 42 33.08 -1.98 -24.63
CA GLY A 42 34.14 -2.98 -24.55
C GLY A 42 33.58 -4.31 -24.03
N THR A 43 33.61 -5.31 -24.90
CA THR A 43 32.96 -6.62 -24.84
C THR A 43 33.75 -7.64 -23.99
N LEU A 44 33.01 -8.57 -23.36
CA LEU A 44 33.29 -9.98 -23.02
C LEU A 44 34.59 -10.37 -22.27
N GLY A 45 34.41 -11.08 -21.13
CA GLY A 45 35.47 -11.87 -20.50
C GLY A 45 35.10 -12.38 -19.11
N ASP A 46 34.82 -13.68 -19.05
CA ASP A 46 34.47 -14.54 -17.91
C ASP A 46 35.63 -14.71 -16.89
N SER A 47 35.33 -14.68 -15.59
CA SER A 47 35.99 -15.52 -14.56
C SER A 47 35.55 -15.17 -13.14
N SER A 48 35.00 -16.18 -12.46
CA SER A 48 35.10 -16.50 -11.03
C SER A 48 36.08 -15.67 -10.21
N GLU A 49 35.64 -15.11 -9.07
CA GLU A 49 36.27 -15.43 -7.79
C GLU A 49 35.44 -14.97 -6.59
N ARG A 50 35.38 -15.90 -5.65
CA ARG A 50 34.83 -15.87 -4.30
C ARG A 50 35.73 -15.02 -3.41
N SER A 51 35.17 -14.04 -2.70
CA SER A 51 35.85 -13.49 -1.52
C SER A 51 34.84 -13.16 -0.43
N GLU A 52 34.94 -13.97 0.62
CA GLU A 52 34.53 -13.67 1.98
C GLU A 52 35.10 -12.31 2.40
N ASN A 53 34.32 -11.51 3.14
CA ASN A 53 34.90 -10.58 4.10
C ASN A 53 33.98 -10.48 5.32
N SER A 54 34.54 -10.98 6.41
CA SER A 54 34.02 -11.11 7.75
C SER A 54 33.71 -9.75 8.39
N PHE A 55 32.55 -9.67 9.02
CA PHE A 55 32.15 -8.58 9.90
C PHE A 55 32.75 -8.84 11.30
N THR A 56 33.57 -7.93 11.81
CA THR A 56 34.09 -7.98 13.19
C THR A 56 33.38 -6.92 14.03
N VAL A 57 32.47 -7.35 14.90
CA VAL A 57 31.81 -6.51 15.90
C VAL A 57 32.67 -6.49 17.17
N LYS A 58 33.02 -5.30 17.64
CA LYS A 58 33.57 -5.07 18.98
C LYS A 58 32.44 -4.91 19.98
N GLU A 59 32.36 -5.81 20.95
CA GLU A 59 31.67 -5.58 22.22
C GLU A 59 32.34 -4.47 23.03
N PRO A 60 31.56 -3.75 23.85
CA PRO A 60 32.05 -3.46 25.19
C PRO A 60 31.07 -3.88 26.30
N ALA A 61 31.67 -4.11 27.45
CA ALA A 61 31.19 -4.81 28.63
C ALA A 61 30.02 -4.16 29.40
N SER A 62 29.28 -5.06 30.02
CA SER A 62 28.45 -5.01 31.23
C SER A 62 28.74 -3.91 32.27
N SER A 63 27.67 -3.33 32.83
CA SER A 63 27.57 -3.06 34.26
C SER A 63 26.12 -2.85 34.75
N THR A 64 25.69 -3.79 35.59
CA THR A 64 25.00 -3.62 36.89
C THR A 64 23.55 -3.13 36.96
N GLU A 65 22.77 -3.98 37.65
CA GLU A 65 21.39 -3.86 38.13
C GLU A 65 21.14 -2.63 39.01
N GLY A 66 19.94 -2.07 38.87
CA GLY A 66 19.33 -1.10 39.77
C GLY A 66 17.83 -1.10 39.52
N GLU A 67 17.09 -1.86 40.34
CA GLU A 67 15.63 -1.86 40.41
C GLU A 67 15.09 -0.44 40.59
N ALA A 68 14.35 0.05 39.60
CA ALA A 68 13.46 1.18 39.76
C ALA A 68 12.08 0.76 39.26
N THR A 69 11.18 0.55 40.21
CA THR A 69 9.76 0.32 39.97
C THR A 69 9.17 1.58 39.32
N ILE A 70 9.03 1.58 38.00
CA ILE A 70 8.39 2.66 37.25
C ILE A 70 6.93 2.26 37.02
N ASN A 71 6.03 3.01 37.65
CA ASN A 71 4.60 3.00 37.35
C ASN A 71 4.40 3.28 35.84
N VAL A 72 4.01 2.25 35.09
CA VAL A 72 3.72 2.34 33.66
C VAL A 72 2.41 3.11 33.50
N SER A 73 2.56 4.37 33.12
CA SER A 73 1.52 5.18 32.48
C SER A 73 1.32 4.63 31.06
N GLU A 74 0.06 4.56 30.61
CA GLU A 74 -0.37 4.05 29.29
C GLU A 74 0.28 4.73 28.06
N GLY A 75 1.17 5.72 28.26
CA GLY A 75 2.01 6.30 27.21
C GLY A 75 3.28 5.51 26.87
N ASP A 76 3.70 4.56 27.70
CA ASP A 76 5.00 3.84 27.57
C ASP A 76 4.90 2.57 26.69
N GLU A 77 3.70 2.01 26.50
CA GLU A 77 3.51 0.78 25.70
C GLU A 77 3.67 1.02 24.19
N ASN A 78 3.17 2.15 23.67
CA ASN A 78 3.33 2.50 22.25
C ASN A 78 4.80 2.76 21.90
N ASP A 79 5.55 3.41 22.78
CA ASP A 79 6.97 3.69 22.56
C ASP A 79 7.81 2.40 22.61
N ARG A 80 7.48 1.48 23.53
CA ARG A 80 8.11 0.14 23.60
C ARG A 80 7.79 -0.71 22.38
N GLN A 81 6.55 -0.69 21.90
CA GLN A 81 6.15 -1.40 20.68
C GLN A 81 6.89 -0.85 19.46
N LEU A 82 6.98 0.47 19.32
CA LEU A 82 7.73 1.12 18.24
C LEU A 82 9.21 0.76 18.30
N ALA A 83 9.84 0.83 19.47
CA ALA A 83 11.24 0.42 19.66
C ALA A 83 11.46 -1.07 19.32
N CYS A 84 10.50 -1.94 19.67
CA CYS A 84 10.53 -3.36 19.29
C CYS A 84 10.50 -3.52 17.76
N LEU A 85 9.56 -2.86 17.08
CA LEU A 85 9.44 -2.92 15.62
C LEU A 85 10.69 -2.36 14.93
N GLU A 86 11.25 -1.26 15.41
CA GLU A 86 12.50 -0.68 14.87
C GLU A 86 13.68 -1.66 14.96
N ARG A 87 13.81 -2.37 16.08
CA ARG A 87 14.82 -3.43 16.25
C ARG A 87 14.67 -4.53 15.19
N PHE A 88 13.46 -4.96 14.86
CA PHE A 88 13.23 -5.94 13.79
C PHE A 88 13.47 -5.33 12.40
N ARG A 89 13.04 -4.10 12.15
CA ARG A 89 13.25 -3.39 10.87
C ARG A 89 14.72 -3.17 10.52
N SER A 90 15.58 -3.09 11.52
CA SER A 90 17.03 -2.94 11.31
C SER A 90 17.72 -4.22 10.78
N GLN A 91 17.08 -5.39 10.89
CA GLN A 91 17.68 -6.69 10.55
C GLN A 91 17.61 -6.99 9.06
N SER A 92 18.53 -7.84 8.57
CA SER A 92 18.63 -8.22 7.15
C SER A 92 17.37 -8.90 6.61
N GLU A 93 16.71 -9.68 7.44
CA GLU A 93 15.50 -10.43 7.12
C GLU A 93 14.34 -9.48 6.81
N TRP A 94 14.24 -8.35 7.51
CA TRP A 94 13.25 -7.34 7.21
C TRP A 94 13.48 -6.69 5.84
N LYS A 95 14.73 -6.36 5.50
CA LYS A 95 15.07 -5.82 4.16
C LYS A 95 14.70 -6.78 3.04
N GLU A 96 14.82 -8.08 3.27
CA GLU A 96 14.40 -9.09 2.31
C GLU A 96 12.88 -9.19 2.18
N ILE A 97 12.15 -9.10 3.30
CA ILE A 97 10.68 -8.99 3.29
C ILE A 97 10.27 -7.75 2.49
N GLU A 98 10.89 -6.59 2.73
CA GLU A 98 10.63 -5.36 1.97
C GLU A 98 10.94 -5.50 0.48
N ALA A 99 12.01 -6.22 0.12
CA ALA A 99 12.35 -6.50 -1.27
C ALA A 99 11.30 -7.41 -1.94
N ILE A 100 10.82 -8.43 -1.24
CA ILE A 100 9.72 -9.30 -1.72
C ILE A 100 8.47 -8.45 -1.94
N LEU A 101 8.05 -7.65 -0.95
CA LEU A 101 6.89 -6.77 -1.03
C LEU A 101 7.02 -5.77 -2.19
N SER A 102 8.18 -5.14 -2.34
CA SER A 102 8.48 -4.20 -3.45
C SER A 102 8.48 -4.87 -4.82
N SER A 103 8.83 -6.17 -4.90
CA SER A 103 8.81 -6.91 -6.15
C SER A 103 7.38 -7.18 -6.65
N ILE A 104 6.46 -7.44 -5.72
CA ILE A 104 5.07 -7.79 -6.02
C ILE A 104 4.10 -6.61 -5.92
N TYR A 105 4.57 -5.46 -5.44
CA TYR A 105 3.77 -4.24 -5.33
C TYR A 105 4.58 -3.01 -5.77
N MET A 106 4.16 -1.81 -5.34
CA MET A 106 4.95 -0.59 -5.47
C MET A 106 6.12 -0.64 -4.48
N ASN A 107 7.32 -0.29 -4.94
CA ASN A 107 8.46 -0.04 -4.07
C ASN A 107 8.31 1.30 -3.33
N GLY A 108 9.26 1.63 -2.43
CA GLY A 108 9.21 2.86 -1.65
C GLY A 108 9.20 4.15 -2.48
N GLU A 109 9.95 4.20 -3.58
CA GLU A 109 9.98 5.37 -4.49
C GLU A 109 8.65 5.50 -5.24
N GLU A 110 8.12 4.40 -5.77
CA GLU A 110 6.81 4.35 -6.43
C GLU A 110 5.70 4.78 -5.46
N ALA A 111 5.72 4.29 -4.22
CA ALA A 111 4.76 4.66 -3.17
C ALA A 111 4.88 6.14 -2.75
N ALA A 112 6.09 6.71 -2.79
CA ALA A 112 6.35 8.12 -2.52
C ALA A 112 6.01 9.04 -3.71
N GLY A 113 5.53 8.51 -4.84
CA GLY A 113 5.24 9.30 -6.03
C GLY A 113 6.48 9.68 -6.84
N GLN A 114 7.62 9.02 -6.59
CA GLN A 114 8.91 9.31 -7.20
C GLN A 114 9.33 8.27 -8.25
N GLY A 115 8.59 7.16 -8.40
CA GLY A 115 8.85 6.18 -9.44
C GLY A 115 8.65 6.72 -10.86
N VAL A 116 9.21 6.02 -11.85
CA VAL A 116 9.23 6.46 -13.27
C VAL A 116 7.83 6.80 -13.78
N TYR A 117 6.84 5.93 -13.54
CA TYR A 117 5.47 6.15 -13.99
C TYR A 117 4.74 7.20 -13.16
N GLN A 118 5.13 7.36 -11.89
CA GLN A 118 4.59 8.42 -11.02
C GLN A 118 5.10 9.82 -11.43
N GLN A 119 6.18 9.92 -12.20
CA GLN A 119 6.64 11.20 -12.73
C GLN A 119 6.08 11.52 -14.12
N MET A 120 5.17 10.70 -14.64
CA MET A 120 4.56 10.89 -15.97
C MET A 120 3.08 11.28 -15.86
N PRO A 121 2.57 12.12 -16.78
CA PRO A 121 1.14 12.33 -16.92
C PRO A 121 0.41 11.00 -17.19
N LEU A 122 -0.75 10.79 -16.58
CA LEU A 122 -1.46 9.51 -16.63
C LEU A 122 -1.73 9.00 -18.07
N GLU A 123 -2.05 9.90 -19.00
CA GLU A 123 -2.28 9.53 -20.40
C GLU A 123 -1.02 9.00 -21.11
N ALA A 124 0.18 9.45 -20.70
CA ALA A 124 1.43 8.91 -21.20
C ALA A 124 1.72 7.53 -20.59
N VAL A 125 1.37 7.29 -19.33
CA VAL A 125 1.50 5.97 -18.69
C VAL A 125 0.64 4.93 -19.41
N LYS A 126 -0.53 5.33 -19.92
CA LYS A 126 -1.46 4.43 -20.63
C LYS A 126 -0.77 3.63 -21.73
N SER A 127 0.07 4.24 -22.56
CA SER A 127 0.73 3.51 -23.66
C SER A 127 1.67 2.40 -23.16
N TYR A 128 2.33 2.62 -22.02
CA TYR A 128 3.17 1.59 -21.39
C TYR A 128 2.32 0.49 -20.76
N ALA A 129 1.22 0.86 -20.11
CA ALA A 129 0.24 -0.09 -19.57
C ALA A 129 -0.35 -0.96 -20.69
N ASP A 130 -0.75 -0.37 -21.82
CA ASP A 130 -1.28 -1.07 -22.99
C ASP A 130 -0.23 -2.00 -23.64
N SER A 131 1.06 -1.66 -23.51
CA SER A 131 2.17 -2.46 -24.05
C SER A 131 2.54 -3.69 -23.21
N GLY A 132 1.95 -3.88 -22.02
CA GLY A 132 2.25 -5.03 -21.17
C GLY A 132 3.20 -4.75 -19.99
N ASP A 133 3.62 -3.50 -19.77
CA ASP A 133 4.48 -3.21 -18.60
C ASP A 133 3.65 -3.31 -17.31
N LYS A 134 3.95 -4.31 -16.49
CA LYS A 134 3.20 -4.61 -15.26
C LYS A 134 3.24 -3.49 -14.22
N SER A 135 4.32 -2.71 -14.13
CA SER A 135 4.41 -1.57 -13.22
C SER A 135 3.56 -0.40 -13.73
N ALA A 136 3.58 -0.15 -15.05
CA ALA A 136 2.70 0.84 -15.67
C ALA A 136 1.22 0.45 -15.55
N MET A 137 0.88 -0.81 -15.78
CA MET A 137 -0.47 -1.35 -15.59
C MET A 137 -0.96 -1.16 -14.15
N LEU A 138 -0.13 -1.48 -13.16
CA LEU A 138 -0.49 -1.27 -11.75
C LEU A 138 -0.72 0.22 -11.45
N HIS A 139 0.20 1.09 -11.86
CA HIS A 139 0.08 2.52 -11.61
C HIS A 139 -1.15 3.12 -12.30
N TYR A 140 -1.31 2.85 -13.61
CA TYR A 140 -2.43 3.34 -14.40
C TYR A 140 -3.77 2.82 -13.87
N GLY A 141 -3.84 1.51 -13.55
CA GLY A 141 -5.03 0.88 -12.98
C GLY A 141 -5.41 1.47 -11.62
N SER A 142 -4.44 1.68 -10.73
CA SER A 142 -4.67 2.33 -9.42
C SER A 142 -5.18 3.76 -9.58
N GLU A 143 -4.53 4.58 -10.42
CA GLU A 143 -4.95 5.96 -10.68
C GLU A 143 -6.35 6.05 -11.29
N LEU A 144 -6.70 5.14 -12.23
CA LEU A 144 -8.06 5.05 -12.76
C LEU A 144 -9.06 4.69 -11.66
N MET A 145 -8.76 3.69 -10.81
CA MET A 145 -9.65 3.31 -9.72
C MET A 145 -9.85 4.46 -8.72
N TRP A 146 -8.78 5.16 -8.33
CA TRP A 146 -8.85 6.32 -7.43
C TRP A 146 -9.68 7.47 -8.01
N LYS A 147 -9.38 7.86 -9.25
CA LYS A 147 -10.12 8.91 -9.94
C LYS A 147 -11.60 8.55 -10.10
N SER A 148 -11.89 7.30 -10.45
CA SER A 148 -13.25 6.87 -10.76
C SER A 148 -14.09 6.68 -9.49
N ALA A 149 -13.51 6.15 -8.42
CA ALA A 149 -14.21 5.97 -7.15
C ALA A 149 -14.34 7.28 -6.37
N PHE A 150 -13.32 8.13 -6.37
CA PHE A 150 -13.21 9.28 -5.47
C PHE A 150 -13.00 10.62 -6.17
N GLY A 151 -12.81 10.68 -7.50
CA GLY A 151 -12.62 11.93 -8.22
C GLY A 151 -11.26 12.58 -7.95
N VAL A 152 -10.31 11.84 -7.39
CA VAL A 152 -8.98 12.35 -7.00
C VAL A 152 -7.88 11.45 -7.55
N HIS A 153 -6.73 12.05 -7.82
CA HIS A 153 -5.51 11.37 -8.19
C HIS A 153 -4.60 11.25 -6.98
N ILE A 154 -4.01 10.07 -6.76
CA ILE A 154 -2.98 9.93 -5.72
C ILE A 154 -1.75 10.70 -6.15
N ASN A 155 -1.36 10.58 -7.40
CA ASN A 155 -0.10 11.13 -7.85
C ASN A 155 -0.19 12.65 -8.06
N PRO A 156 0.67 13.46 -7.42
CA PRO A 156 0.62 14.93 -7.50
C PRO A 156 0.66 15.48 -8.92
N ILE A 157 1.37 14.85 -9.85
CA ILE A 157 1.48 15.32 -11.24
C ILE A 157 0.13 15.33 -11.97
N ASN A 158 -0.81 14.49 -11.53
CA ASN A 158 -2.14 14.37 -12.13
C ASN A 158 -3.20 15.20 -11.37
N ARG A 159 -2.80 15.90 -10.29
CA ARG A 159 -3.70 16.77 -9.51
C ARG A 159 -3.75 18.17 -10.11
N ASN A 160 -4.74 18.95 -9.69
CA ASN A 160 -4.79 20.35 -10.07
C ASN A 160 -3.63 21.11 -9.40
N PRO A 161 -2.86 21.96 -10.13
CA PRO A 161 -1.76 22.70 -9.55
C PRO A 161 -2.21 23.55 -8.34
N GLY A 162 -1.50 23.42 -7.21
CA GLY A 162 -1.82 24.16 -5.98
C GLY A 162 -3.07 23.69 -5.24
N GLU A 163 -3.63 22.53 -5.60
CA GLU A 163 -4.76 21.94 -4.89
C GLU A 163 -4.40 21.62 -3.42
N SER A 164 -5.12 22.22 -2.48
CA SER A 164 -4.98 21.91 -1.06
C SER A 164 -5.62 20.57 -0.72
N THR A 165 -5.19 19.96 0.38
CA THR A 165 -5.77 18.72 0.90
C THR A 165 -7.26 18.86 1.20
N GLU A 166 -7.70 20.02 1.69
CA GLU A 166 -9.10 20.32 1.96
C GLU A 166 -9.92 20.36 0.66
N ALA A 167 -9.41 21.01 -0.39
CA ALA A 167 -10.06 21.06 -1.69
C ALA A 167 -10.20 19.66 -2.32
N MET A 168 -9.15 18.85 -2.20
CA MET A 168 -9.17 17.44 -2.62
C MET A 168 -10.21 16.64 -1.83
N GLY A 169 -10.30 16.83 -0.51
CA GLY A 169 -11.30 16.19 0.35
C GLY A 169 -12.74 16.57 -0.02
N GLU A 170 -12.98 17.84 -0.34
CA GLU A 170 -14.29 18.31 -0.80
C GLU A 170 -14.67 17.75 -2.16
N ARG A 171 -13.71 17.65 -3.10
CA ARG A 171 -13.93 16.95 -4.38
C ARG A 171 -14.28 15.48 -4.13
N ALA A 172 -13.54 14.81 -3.26
CA ALA A 172 -13.78 13.41 -2.94
C ALA A 172 -15.15 13.14 -2.32
N LYS A 173 -15.67 14.06 -1.51
CA LYS A 173 -17.03 13.97 -0.96
C LYS A 173 -18.10 14.10 -2.04
N LYS A 174 -17.97 15.10 -2.92
CA LYS A 174 -18.97 15.46 -3.95
C LYS A 174 -18.94 14.55 -5.18
N HIS A 175 -17.83 13.88 -5.46
CA HIS A 175 -17.66 13.01 -6.63
C HIS A 175 -18.72 11.90 -6.68
N GLN A 176 -19.26 11.65 -7.86
CA GLN A 176 -20.13 10.49 -8.11
C GLN A 176 -19.30 9.37 -8.73
N PRO A 177 -19.32 8.15 -8.17
CA PRO A 177 -18.50 7.08 -8.70
C PRO A 177 -18.81 6.74 -10.16
N ASP A 178 -17.76 6.58 -10.97
CA ASP A 178 -17.82 6.05 -12.33
C ASP A 178 -17.43 4.56 -12.29
N LEU A 179 -18.43 3.67 -12.31
CA LEU A 179 -18.19 2.24 -12.19
C LEU A 179 -17.52 1.64 -13.43
N GLU A 180 -17.80 2.18 -14.62
CA GLU A 180 -17.21 1.69 -15.86
C GLU A 180 -15.71 1.93 -15.87
N ARG A 181 -15.29 3.18 -15.61
CA ARG A 181 -13.88 3.54 -15.50
C ARG A 181 -13.18 2.89 -14.31
N PHE A 182 -13.90 2.68 -13.20
CA PHE A 182 -13.37 1.93 -12.08
C PHE A 182 -13.01 0.50 -12.50
N TYR A 183 -13.89 -0.18 -13.23
CA TYR A 183 -13.65 -1.55 -13.70
C TYR A 183 -12.62 -1.64 -14.83
N GLU A 184 -12.46 -0.60 -15.65
CA GLU A 184 -11.31 -0.45 -16.54
C GLU A 184 -10.00 -0.50 -15.72
N GLY A 185 -9.92 0.29 -14.64
CA GLY A 185 -8.77 0.28 -13.72
C GLY A 185 -8.52 -1.06 -13.05
N VAL A 186 -9.59 -1.75 -12.61
CA VAL A 186 -9.51 -3.13 -12.09
C VAL A 186 -8.92 -4.08 -13.13
N GLY A 187 -9.28 -3.94 -14.40
CA GLY A 187 -8.74 -4.75 -15.50
C GLY A 187 -7.22 -4.63 -15.63
N TYR A 188 -6.68 -3.41 -15.62
CA TYR A 188 -5.24 -3.17 -15.65
C TYR A 188 -4.53 -3.71 -14.40
N ALA A 189 -5.09 -3.45 -13.22
CA ALA A 189 -4.52 -3.95 -11.96
C ALA A 189 -4.51 -5.49 -11.91
N TYR A 190 -5.57 -6.15 -12.40
CA TYR A 190 -5.62 -7.61 -12.49
C TYR A 190 -4.55 -8.16 -13.45
N GLN A 191 -4.38 -7.55 -14.63
CA GLN A 191 -3.34 -7.95 -15.57
C GLN A 191 -1.93 -7.76 -14.98
N ALA A 192 -1.70 -6.67 -14.25
CA ALA A 192 -0.45 -6.47 -13.51
C ALA A 192 -0.20 -7.60 -12.49
N ALA A 193 -1.22 -8.02 -11.74
CA ALA A 193 -1.13 -9.15 -10.82
C ALA A 193 -0.80 -10.47 -11.54
N VAL A 194 -1.47 -10.75 -12.66
CA VAL A 194 -1.16 -11.92 -13.49
C VAL A 194 0.31 -11.93 -13.89
N LEU A 195 0.90 -10.77 -14.21
CA LEU A 195 2.31 -10.60 -14.58
C LEU A 195 3.29 -10.54 -13.38
N GLY A 196 2.80 -10.74 -12.16
CA GLY A 196 3.62 -10.87 -10.94
C GLY A 196 3.58 -9.68 -9.99
N LYS A 197 2.82 -8.61 -10.27
CA LYS A 197 2.51 -7.56 -9.28
C LYS A 197 1.33 -8.00 -8.40
N LEU A 198 1.51 -9.09 -7.64
CA LEU A 198 0.43 -9.76 -6.89
C LEU A 198 -0.33 -8.84 -5.94
N GLY A 199 0.34 -7.82 -5.37
CA GLY A 199 -0.27 -6.82 -4.51
C GLY A 199 -1.35 -5.98 -5.19
N ALA A 200 -1.46 -6.02 -6.52
CA ALA A 200 -2.57 -5.38 -7.22
C ALA A 200 -3.94 -6.01 -6.88
N THR A 201 -3.98 -7.29 -6.47
CA THR A 201 -5.23 -7.92 -5.98
C THR A 201 -5.69 -7.33 -4.65
N MET A 202 -4.75 -6.98 -3.76
CA MET A 202 -5.02 -6.21 -2.54
C MET A 202 -5.51 -4.80 -2.90
N GLU A 203 -4.84 -4.09 -3.82
CA GLU A 203 -5.23 -2.74 -4.24
C GLU A 203 -6.67 -2.71 -4.77
N ILE A 204 -7.05 -3.65 -5.64
CA ILE A 204 -8.43 -3.80 -6.13
C ILE A 204 -9.40 -3.98 -4.96
N SER A 205 -9.07 -4.85 -4.02
CA SER A 205 -9.91 -5.18 -2.86
C SER A 205 -10.10 -3.95 -1.94
N SER A 206 -9.02 -3.23 -1.66
CA SER A 206 -8.98 -2.04 -0.82
C SER A 206 -9.75 -0.87 -1.43
N LEU A 207 -9.55 -0.59 -2.72
CA LEU A 207 -10.29 0.47 -3.41
C LEU A 207 -11.76 0.13 -3.59
N SER A 208 -12.08 -1.15 -3.81
CA SER A 208 -13.48 -1.60 -3.81
C SER A 208 -14.13 -1.40 -2.44
N LYS A 209 -13.39 -1.56 -1.32
CA LYS A 209 -13.90 -1.30 0.05
C LYS A 209 -14.24 0.17 0.24
N GLY A 210 -13.34 1.05 -0.18
CA GLY A 210 -13.57 2.50 -0.13
C GLY A 210 -14.71 2.96 -1.04
N LEU A 211 -14.80 2.41 -2.26
CA LEU A 211 -15.91 2.64 -3.19
C LEU A 211 -17.23 2.18 -2.58
N LEU A 212 -17.28 0.97 -2.02
CA LEU A 212 -18.47 0.42 -1.36
C LEU A 212 -18.97 1.35 -0.24
N ARG A 213 -18.08 1.75 0.68
CA ARG A 213 -18.39 2.70 1.76
C ARG A 213 -18.95 4.01 1.22
N LYS A 214 -18.33 4.56 0.18
CA LYS A 214 -18.79 5.79 -0.45
C LYS A 214 -20.19 5.62 -1.04
N MET A 215 -20.43 4.57 -1.82
CA MET A 215 -21.70 4.30 -2.47
C MET A 215 -22.85 4.12 -1.47
N VAL A 216 -22.60 3.41 -0.36
CA VAL A 216 -23.55 3.27 0.75
C VAL A 216 -23.86 4.63 1.36
N ARG A 217 -22.84 5.43 1.69
CA ARG A 217 -23.00 6.76 2.30
C ARG A 217 -23.74 7.74 1.39
N THR A 218 -23.49 7.70 0.08
CA THR A 218 -24.13 8.61 -0.88
C THR A 218 -25.47 8.09 -1.40
N GLY A 219 -25.97 6.95 -0.91
CA GLY A 219 -27.29 6.42 -1.27
C GLY A 219 -27.40 5.94 -2.73
N GLN A 220 -26.32 5.38 -3.28
CA GLN A 220 -26.33 4.81 -4.64
C GLN A 220 -27.33 3.63 -4.77
N PRO A 221 -27.73 3.24 -5.99
CA PRO A 221 -28.66 2.13 -6.19
C PRO A 221 -28.19 0.83 -5.53
N LYS A 222 -29.07 0.18 -4.75
CA LYS A 222 -28.78 -1.07 -4.03
C LYS A 222 -28.23 -2.17 -4.94
N LYS A 223 -28.67 -2.22 -6.19
CA LYS A 223 -28.17 -3.17 -7.20
C LYS A 223 -26.66 -2.98 -7.45
N SER A 224 -26.24 -1.76 -7.77
CA SER A 224 -24.84 -1.41 -8.03
C SER A 224 -23.97 -1.58 -6.80
N ILE A 225 -24.49 -1.21 -5.62
CA ILE A 225 -23.81 -1.45 -4.34
C ILE A 225 -23.53 -2.94 -4.14
N LEU A 226 -24.52 -3.80 -4.40
CA LEU A 226 -24.37 -5.25 -4.27
C LEU A 226 -23.39 -5.84 -5.29
N GLU A 227 -23.35 -5.30 -6.51
CA GLU A 227 -22.39 -5.71 -7.55
C GLU A 227 -20.95 -5.42 -7.10
N VAL A 228 -20.67 -4.20 -6.61
CA VAL A 228 -19.35 -3.83 -6.06
C VAL A 228 -18.98 -4.71 -4.87
N PHE A 229 -19.92 -4.97 -3.96
CA PHE A 229 -19.70 -5.85 -2.81
C PHE A 229 -19.35 -7.29 -3.25
N VAL A 230 -20.10 -7.88 -4.17
CA VAL A 230 -19.85 -9.23 -4.67
C VAL A 230 -18.47 -9.31 -5.31
N GLN A 231 -18.12 -8.34 -6.16
CA GLN A 231 -16.83 -8.31 -6.83
C GLN A 231 -15.68 -8.12 -5.86
N ARG A 232 -15.81 -7.22 -4.87
CA ARG A 232 -14.83 -7.05 -3.81
C ARG A 232 -14.54 -8.36 -3.09
N GLN A 233 -15.59 -9.06 -2.65
CA GLN A 233 -15.46 -10.33 -1.94
C GLN A 233 -14.84 -11.41 -2.85
N ALA A 234 -15.14 -11.39 -4.15
CA ALA A 234 -14.51 -12.28 -5.10
C ALA A 234 -13.01 -12.00 -5.29
N TYR A 235 -12.59 -10.73 -5.29
CA TYR A 235 -11.17 -10.36 -5.32
C TYR A 235 -10.43 -10.63 -4.01
N LEU A 236 -11.10 -10.53 -2.86
CA LEU A 236 -10.55 -10.99 -1.58
C LEU A 236 -10.29 -12.50 -1.60
N ASN A 237 -11.27 -13.28 -2.07
CA ASN A 237 -11.10 -14.73 -2.23
C ASN A 237 -9.99 -15.08 -3.24
N LEU A 238 -9.88 -14.32 -4.33
CA LEU A 238 -8.78 -14.46 -5.27
C LEU A 238 -7.44 -14.18 -4.59
N MET A 239 -7.30 -13.07 -3.87
CA MET A 239 -6.08 -12.72 -3.13
C MET A 239 -5.70 -13.82 -2.12
N GLN A 240 -6.68 -14.32 -1.37
CA GLN A 240 -6.50 -15.46 -0.46
C GLN A 240 -5.97 -16.69 -1.19
N LYS A 241 -6.53 -16.98 -2.36
CA LYS A 241 -6.14 -18.12 -3.18
C LYS A 241 -4.75 -17.94 -3.80
N VAL A 242 -4.40 -16.74 -4.27
CA VAL A 242 -3.10 -16.39 -4.85
C VAL A 242 -1.98 -16.61 -3.84
N HIS A 243 -2.19 -16.20 -2.60
CA HIS A 243 -1.21 -16.27 -1.52
C HIS A 243 -1.44 -17.48 -0.58
N GLN A 244 -2.16 -18.51 -1.01
CA GLN A 244 -2.47 -19.68 -0.17
C GLN A 244 -1.23 -20.43 0.35
N ASN A 245 -0.07 -20.24 -0.28
CA ASN A 245 1.21 -20.82 0.14
C ASN A 245 2.04 -19.86 1.02
N ASP A 246 1.61 -18.61 1.18
CA ASP A 246 2.33 -17.54 1.90
C ASP A 246 1.42 -16.93 3.00
N GLU A 247 1.18 -17.66 4.07
CA GLU A 247 0.31 -17.21 5.19
C GLU A 247 0.74 -15.85 5.76
N VAL A 248 2.05 -15.56 5.77
CA VAL A 248 2.59 -14.28 6.22
C VAL A 248 2.16 -13.14 5.31
N LEU A 249 2.23 -13.33 3.99
CA LEU A 249 1.76 -12.32 3.03
C LEU A 249 0.25 -12.12 3.13
N LEU A 250 -0.51 -13.20 3.37
CA LEU A 250 -1.95 -13.09 3.64
C LEU A 250 -2.26 -12.24 4.88
N ALA A 251 -1.47 -12.40 5.95
CA ALA A 251 -1.62 -11.61 7.16
C ALA A 251 -1.34 -10.11 6.94
N PHE A 252 -0.46 -9.76 6.00
CA PHE A 252 -0.26 -8.35 5.60
C PHE A 252 -1.44 -7.76 4.83
N PHE A 253 -2.19 -8.58 4.09
CA PHE A 253 -3.16 -8.10 3.11
C PHE A 253 -4.63 -8.26 3.51
N SER A 254 -4.93 -9.08 4.52
CA SER A 254 -6.32 -9.33 4.94
C SER A 254 -6.49 -9.38 6.46
N SER A 255 -7.63 -8.86 6.94
CA SER A 255 -8.15 -9.19 8.27
C SER A 255 -9.09 -10.41 8.18
N SER A 256 -9.32 -11.09 9.30
CA SER A 256 -10.17 -12.29 9.37
C SER A 256 -11.65 -12.02 9.13
N ASP A 257 -12.11 -10.78 9.33
CA ASP A 257 -13.53 -10.46 9.49
C ASP A 257 -14.10 -9.60 8.33
N GLU A 258 -13.34 -9.45 7.24
CA GLU A 258 -13.67 -8.57 6.09
C GLU A 258 -15.09 -8.79 5.51
N LEU A 259 -15.59 -10.03 5.46
CA LEU A 259 -16.95 -10.31 4.98
C LEU A 259 -18.01 -9.76 5.93
N GLN A 260 -17.82 -9.96 7.24
CA GLN A 260 -18.78 -9.51 8.24
C GLN A 260 -18.80 -7.98 8.31
N GLU A 261 -17.63 -7.33 8.30
CA GLU A 261 -17.51 -5.87 8.25
C GLU A 261 -18.27 -5.26 7.05
N ASP A 262 -18.12 -5.86 5.87
CA ASP A 262 -18.81 -5.39 4.67
C ASP A 262 -20.31 -5.65 4.71
N LEU A 263 -20.76 -6.75 5.32
CA LEU A 263 -22.18 -7.03 5.54
C LEU A 263 -22.77 -6.02 6.53
N ASP A 264 -22.10 -5.73 7.63
CA ASP A 264 -22.55 -4.76 8.62
C ASP A 264 -22.64 -3.36 8.01
N LEU A 265 -21.68 -2.99 7.16
CA LEU A 265 -21.75 -1.75 6.36
C LEU A 265 -22.99 -1.70 5.45
N LEU A 266 -23.30 -2.80 4.76
CA LEU A 266 -24.41 -2.86 3.80
C LEU A 266 -25.78 -2.86 4.46
N PHE A 267 -25.88 -3.53 5.62
CA PHE A 267 -27.14 -3.81 6.29
C PHE A 267 -27.33 -2.97 7.55
N GLN A 268 -26.36 -2.12 7.92
CA GLN A 268 -26.39 -1.26 9.10
C GLN A 268 -26.67 -2.06 10.37
N GLU A 269 -25.98 -3.19 10.51
CA GLU A 269 -26.12 -4.12 11.64
C GLU A 269 -27.54 -4.75 11.78
N VAL A 270 -28.40 -4.61 10.77
CA VAL A 270 -29.71 -5.26 10.73
C VAL A 270 -29.54 -6.72 10.33
N GLU A 271 -30.20 -7.61 11.07
CA GLU A 271 -30.20 -9.04 10.80
C GLU A 271 -30.64 -9.36 9.35
N ILE A 272 -29.75 -10.05 8.63
CA ILE A 272 -29.97 -10.39 7.23
C ILE A 272 -30.79 -11.68 7.17
N LYS A 273 -31.96 -11.63 6.54
CA LYS A 273 -32.79 -12.82 6.31
C LYS A 273 -31.95 -13.96 5.72
N PRO A 274 -32.02 -15.19 6.26
CA PRO A 274 -31.17 -16.32 5.83
C PRO A 274 -31.18 -16.56 4.31
N ASN A 275 -32.35 -16.50 3.68
CA ASN A 275 -32.49 -16.67 2.23
C ASN A 275 -31.72 -15.62 1.42
N LYS A 276 -31.69 -14.36 1.90
CA LYS A 276 -30.98 -13.28 1.24
C LYS A 276 -29.46 -13.45 1.41
N LEU A 277 -29.01 -13.81 2.61
CA LEU A 277 -27.61 -14.11 2.87
C LEU A 277 -27.11 -15.27 1.99
N ALA A 278 -27.92 -16.33 1.85
CA ALA A 278 -27.60 -17.46 0.98
C ALA A 278 -27.45 -17.05 -0.50
N GLN A 279 -28.36 -16.22 -1.02
CA GLN A 279 -28.26 -15.69 -2.38
C GLN A 279 -27.00 -14.83 -2.59
N ILE A 280 -26.65 -14.02 -1.61
CA ILE A 280 -25.45 -13.18 -1.64
C ILE A 280 -24.19 -14.06 -1.67
N LYS A 281 -24.11 -15.05 -0.76
CA LYS A 281 -22.99 -16.01 -0.71
C LYS A 281 -22.87 -16.81 -2.01
N ALA A 282 -23.99 -17.21 -2.62
CA ALA A 282 -23.98 -17.90 -3.91
C ALA A 282 -23.39 -17.03 -5.04
N LYS A 283 -23.75 -15.74 -5.10
CA LYS A 283 -23.17 -14.79 -6.07
C LYS A 283 -21.67 -14.58 -5.86
N ILE A 284 -21.24 -14.39 -4.61
CA ILE A 284 -19.81 -14.32 -4.26
C ILE A 284 -19.10 -15.58 -4.74
N GLY A 285 -19.64 -16.76 -4.42
CA GLY A 285 -19.03 -18.04 -4.81
C GLY A 285 -18.91 -18.21 -6.32
N GLN A 286 -19.95 -17.85 -7.08
CA GLN A 286 -19.92 -17.88 -8.54
C GLN A 286 -18.84 -16.96 -9.11
N GLU A 287 -18.78 -15.71 -8.64
CA GLU A 287 -17.82 -14.72 -9.13
C GLU A 287 -16.39 -15.06 -8.73
N SER A 288 -16.19 -15.56 -7.50
CA SER A 288 -14.88 -16.02 -7.02
C SER A 288 -14.36 -17.17 -7.86
N LYS A 289 -15.21 -18.16 -8.15
CA LYS A 289 -14.86 -19.30 -9.01
C LYS A 289 -14.44 -18.81 -10.40
N ARG A 290 -15.22 -17.90 -11.01
CA ARG A 290 -14.90 -17.31 -12.31
C ARG A 290 -13.54 -16.61 -12.31
N LEU A 291 -13.24 -15.79 -11.29
CA LEU A 291 -11.97 -15.07 -11.18
C LEU A 291 -10.77 -16.00 -10.96
N ILE A 292 -10.93 -17.05 -10.14
CA ILE A 292 -9.88 -18.05 -9.90
C ILE A 292 -9.59 -18.82 -11.19
N GLU A 293 -10.63 -19.30 -11.89
CA GLU A 293 -10.45 -20.00 -13.18
C GLU A 293 -9.76 -19.10 -14.21
N GLN A 294 -10.13 -17.81 -14.25
CA GLN A 294 -9.48 -16.82 -15.11
C GLN A 294 -8.00 -16.65 -14.74
N TRP A 295 -7.68 -16.54 -13.45
CA TRP A 295 -6.31 -16.42 -12.95
C TRP A 295 -5.43 -17.61 -13.34
N GLU A 296 -5.91 -18.82 -13.09
CA GLU A 296 -5.21 -20.07 -13.41
C GLU A 296 -4.93 -20.14 -14.92
N LYS A 297 -5.95 -19.85 -15.74
CA LYS A 297 -5.83 -19.82 -17.19
C LYS A 297 -4.81 -18.77 -17.67
N ASP A 298 -4.91 -17.55 -17.18
CA ASP A 298 -4.09 -16.44 -17.65
C ASP A 298 -2.62 -16.64 -17.28
N ARG A 299 -2.32 -17.14 -16.07
CA ARG A 299 -0.94 -17.46 -15.65
C ARG A 299 -0.37 -18.68 -16.35
N SER A 300 -1.18 -19.73 -16.51
CA SER A 300 -0.77 -20.92 -17.27
C SER A 300 -0.40 -20.56 -18.70
N ARG A 301 -1.19 -19.70 -19.36
CA ARG A 301 -0.93 -19.22 -20.73
C ARG A 301 0.43 -18.53 -20.89
N ILE A 302 0.87 -17.79 -19.88
CA ILE A 302 2.16 -17.06 -19.90
C ILE A 302 3.31 -17.82 -19.22
N GLY A 303 3.08 -19.07 -18.78
CA GLY A 303 4.11 -19.91 -18.18
C GLY A 303 4.57 -19.49 -16.78
N LEU A 304 3.77 -18.71 -16.04
CA LEU A 304 4.09 -18.33 -14.66
C LEU A 304 3.47 -19.31 -13.66
N THR A 305 4.15 -19.53 -12.53
CA THR A 305 3.63 -20.33 -11.40
C THR A 305 2.27 -19.81 -10.97
N ILE A 306 1.24 -20.66 -10.99
CA ILE A 306 -0.15 -20.24 -10.72
C ILE A 306 -0.29 -19.65 -9.30
N TYR A 307 0.29 -20.33 -8.30
CA TYR A 307 0.25 -19.93 -6.90
C TYR A 307 1.69 -19.83 -6.38
N PRO A 308 2.34 -18.67 -6.54
CA PRO A 308 3.74 -18.50 -6.13
C PRO A 308 3.87 -18.60 -4.61
N GLU A 309 4.98 -19.18 -4.14
CA GLU A 309 5.46 -19.13 -2.76
C GLU A 309 6.65 -18.16 -2.76
N LEU A 310 6.46 -17.00 -2.16
CA LEU A 310 7.43 -15.90 -2.21
C LEU A 310 8.19 -15.73 -0.91
N MET A 311 7.57 -16.08 0.23
CA MET A 311 8.13 -15.90 1.56
C MET A 311 8.83 -17.19 2.00
N PRO A 312 10.17 -17.25 2.01
CA PRO A 312 10.86 -18.45 2.46
C PRO A 312 10.56 -18.72 3.94
N LYS A 313 10.53 -20.00 4.34
CA LYS A 313 10.22 -20.43 5.71
C LYS A 313 11.00 -19.68 6.80
N ARG A 314 12.27 -19.32 6.55
CA ARG A 314 13.09 -18.55 7.50
C ARG A 314 12.53 -17.15 7.76
N LEU A 315 11.99 -16.47 6.75
CA LEU A 315 11.36 -15.16 6.89
C LEU A 315 10.02 -15.28 7.60
N ALA A 316 9.29 -16.38 7.39
CA ALA A 316 8.07 -16.65 8.13
C ALA A 316 8.33 -16.87 9.62
N VAL A 317 9.38 -17.60 9.98
CA VAL A 317 9.82 -17.76 11.38
C VAL A 317 10.23 -16.41 11.99
N PHE A 318 10.98 -15.60 11.25
CA PHE A 318 11.36 -14.24 11.66
C PHE A 318 10.14 -13.36 11.92
N PHE A 319 9.18 -13.34 10.99
CA PHE A 319 7.95 -12.57 11.12
C PHE A 319 7.11 -13.02 12.31
N GLY A 320 6.93 -14.33 12.50
CA GLY A 320 6.22 -14.86 13.66
C GLY A 320 6.92 -14.55 14.99
N LYS A 321 8.25 -14.40 15.01
CA LYS A 321 8.99 -13.92 16.19
C LYS A 321 8.69 -12.44 16.45
N MET A 322 8.70 -11.60 15.41
CA MET A 322 8.35 -10.19 15.52
C MET A 322 6.94 -10.00 16.06
N GLU A 323 5.95 -10.74 15.55
CA GLU A 323 4.57 -10.63 16.04
C GLU A 323 4.41 -11.05 17.50
N ARG A 324 5.13 -12.09 17.95
CA ARG A 324 5.09 -12.52 19.36
C ARG A 324 5.79 -11.57 20.32
N GLU A 325 6.82 -10.85 19.85
CA GLU A 325 7.63 -9.97 20.71
C GLU A 325 7.15 -8.52 20.69
N CYS A 326 6.48 -8.08 19.63
CA CYS A 326 6.09 -6.68 19.43
C CYS A 326 4.56 -6.45 19.41
N ARG A 327 3.72 -7.45 19.69
CA ARG A 327 2.29 -7.28 19.96
C ARG A 327 2.00 -7.58 21.44
#